data_AF-R5LL95-F1
#
_entry.id   AF-R5LL95-F1
#
_cell.length_a   1.000
_cell.length_b   1.000
_cell.length_c   1.000
_cell.angle_alpha   90.00
_cell.angle_beta   90.00
_cell.angle_gamma   90.00
#
_symmetry.space_group_name_H-M   'P 1'
#
loop_
_entity.id
_entity.type
_entity.pdbx_description
1 polymer ?
#
loop_
_entity_poly.entity_id
_entity_poly.type
_entity_poly.pdbx_seq_one_letter_code
_entity_poly.pdbx_strand_id
1 'polypeptide(L)' 'MSIPAVLVKSHGPFTWGKDAHEAVHNYVVLEGVAFMNYHALTIAPTAGRMQQELLDKHYLRKHGANAY' A
#
# COMPACT_ATOMS: atom_id res chain seq x y z
N MET A 1 -6.39 -12.20 -1.46
CA MET A 1 -5.02 -11.71 -1.73
C MET A 1 -4.80 -10.46 -0.88
N SER A 2 -3.84 -10.46 0.05
CA SER A 2 -3.69 -9.37 1.02
C SER A 2 -2.76 -8.24 0.59
N ILE A 3 -1.85 -8.52 -0.35
CA ILE A 3 -0.88 -7.56 -0.86
C ILE A 3 -1.05 -7.50 -2.39
N PRO A 4 -1.68 -6.45 -2.95
CA PRO A 4 -2.03 -6.40 -4.37
C PRO A 4 -0.96 -5.77 -5.27
N ALA A 5 0.30 -5.76 -4.84
CA ALA A 5 1.38 -5.09 -5.54
C ALA A 5 2.76 -5.68 -5.22
N VAL A 6 3.71 -5.50 -6.14
CA VAL A 6 5.13 -5.78 -5.93
C VAL A 6 5.99 -4.77 -6.67
N LEU A 7 7.19 -4.51 -6.14
CA LEU A 7 8.23 -3.71 -6.80
C LEU A 7 9.29 -4.65 -7.36
N VAL A 8 9.58 -4.53 -8.66
CA VAL A 8 10.68 -5.26 -9.30
C VAL A 8 11.92 -4.36 -9.32
N LYS A 9 12.99 -4.82 -8.67
CA LYS A 9 14.25 -4.07 -8.56
C LYS A 9 14.75 -3.62 -9.94
N SER A 10 15.13 -2.34 -10.02
CA SER A 10 15.65 -1.72 -11.26
C SER A 10 14.68 -1.77 -12.44
N HIS A 11 13.38 -1.95 -12.19
CA HIS A 11 12.35 -1.97 -13.20
C HIS A 11 11.18 -1.06 -12.78
N GLY A 12 10.19 -1.61 -12.09
CA GLY A 12 9.01 -0.84 -11.71
C GLY A 12 7.98 -1.64 -10.93
N PRO A 13 6.84 -1.01 -10.61
CA PRO A 13 5.73 -1.64 -9.92
C PRO A 13 4.92 -2.57 -10.83
N PHE A 14 4.38 -3.63 -10.24
CA PHE A 14 3.30 -4.45 -10.81
C PHE A 14 2.16 -4.53 -9.79
N THR A 15 0.93 -4.31 -10.24
CA THR A 15 -0.27 -4.41 -9.41
C THR A 15 -1.29 -5.36 -10.02
N TRP A 16 -2.20 -5.85 -9.19
CA TRP A 16 -3.28 -6.75 -9.60
C TRP A 16 -4.53 -6.48 -8.76
N GLY A 17 -5.67 -6.97 -9.23
CA GLY A 17 -6.99 -6.84 -8.61
C GLY A 17 -7.93 -7.93 -9.12
N LYS A 18 -9.17 -7.95 -8.63
CA LYS A 18 -10.23 -8.87 -9.10
C LYS A 18 -10.63 -8.59 -10.55
N ASP A 19 -10.49 -7.35 -10.98
CA ASP A 19 -10.71 -6.90 -12.35
C ASP A 19 -9.68 -5.82 -12.74
N ALA A 20 -9.74 -5.38 -14.00
CA ALA A 20 -8.83 -4.37 -14.53
C ALA A 20 -8.95 -3.02 -13.79
N HIS A 21 -10.15 -2.65 -13.36
CA HIS A 21 -10.38 -1.38 -12.66
C HIS A 21 -9.76 -1.40 -11.26
N GLU A 22 -9.92 -2.49 -10.51
CA GLU A 22 -9.26 -2.65 -9.20
C GLU A 22 -7.74 -2.73 -9.33
N ALA A 23 -7.20 -3.37 -10.37
CA ALA A 23 -5.76 -3.40 -10.63
C ALA A 23 -5.17 -1.99 -10.83
N VAL A 24 -5.88 -1.13 -11.58
CA VAL A 24 -5.51 0.28 -11.78
C VAL A 24 -5.69 1.09 -10.49
N HIS A 25 -6.75 0.85 -9.72
CA HIS A 25 -6.92 1.49 -8.41
C HIS A 25 -5.72 1.21 -7.49
N ASN A 26 -5.31 -0.07 -7.41
CA ASN A 26 -4.15 -0.47 -6.60
C ASN A 26 -2.84 0.16 -7.10
N TYR A 27 -2.69 0.35 -8.42
CA TYR A 27 -1.54 1.08 -8.99
C TYR A 27 -1.49 2.53 -8.51
N VAL A 28 -2.61 3.25 -8.59
CA VAL A 28 -2.69 4.66 -8.16
C VAL A 28 -2.41 4.79 -6.66
N VAL A 29 -2.93 3.87 -5.85
CA VAL A 29 -2.65 3.84 -4.41
C VAL A 29 -1.17 3.58 -4.13
N LEU A 30 -0.56 2.59 -4.81
CA LEU A 30 0.87 2.27 -4.66
C LEU A 30 1.75 3.47 -4.98
N GLU A 31 1.49 4.16 -6.09
CA GLU A 31 2.24 5.35 -6.48
C GLU A 31 2.06 6.48 -5.45
N GLY A 32 0.83 6.72 -5.00
CA GLY A 32 0.55 7.73 -3.98
C GLY A 32 1.31 7.49 -2.67
N VAL A 33 1.33 6.24 -2.16
CA VAL A 33 2.08 5.92 -0.93
C VAL A 33 3.59 5.93 -1.17
N ALA A 34 4.08 5.55 -2.35
CA ALA A 34 5.49 5.61 -2.69
C ALA A 34 6.00 7.07 -2.73
N PHE A 35 5.26 7.97 -3.37
CA PHE A 35 5.55 9.41 -3.39
C PHE A 35 5.59 10.00 -1.97
N MET A 36 4.55 9.75 -1.17
CA MET A 36 4.50 10.24 0.21
C MET A 36 5.65 9.68 1.06
N ASN A 37 5.98 8.39 0.92
CA ASN A 37 7.04 7.76 1.69
C ASN A 37 8.43 8.28 1.31
N TYR A 38 8.68 8.55 0.02
CA TYR A 38 9.92 9.20 -0.42
C TYR A 38 10.10 10.55 0.28
N HIS A 39 9.07 11.40 0.28
CA HIS A 39 9.11 12.67 0.99
C HIS A 39 9.22 12.52 2.51
N ALA A 40 8.48 11.59 3.11
CA ALA A 40 8.54 11.33 4.55
C ALA A 40 9.97 10.96 5.00
N LEU A 41 10.68 10.12 4.24
CA LEU A 41 12.06 9.76 4.52
C LEU A 41 13.04 10.93 4.34
N THR A 42 12.77 11.86 3.42
CA THR A 42 13.58 13.09 3.31
C THR A 42 13.38 14.05 4.48
N ILE A 43 12.18 14.07 5.08
CA ILE A 43 11.85 14.95 6.22
C ILE A 43 12.29 14.32 7.56
N ALA A 44 12.07 13.01 7.72
CA ALA A 44 12.37 12.26 8.92
C ALA A 44 13.05 10.93 8.53
N PRO A 45 14.38 10.92 8.34
CA PRO A 45 15.12 9.72 7.88
C PRO A 45 15.04 8.53 8.84
N THR A 46 14.70 8.79 10.11
CA THR A 46 14.51 7.78 11.15
C THR A 46 13.05 7.34 11.31
N ALA A 47 12.13 7.87 10.49
CA ALA A 47 10.75 7.43 10.48
C ALA A 47 10.67 5.95 10.10
N GLY A 48 10.15 5.15 11.03
CA GLY A 48 9.97 3.71 10.84
C GLY A 48 8.59 3.37 10.27
N ARG A 49 8.24 2.08 10.38
CA ARG A 49 6.89 1.60 10.04
C ARG A 49 5.87 2.21 11.01
N MET A 50 4.64 2.38 10.54
CA MET A 50 3.51 2.73 11.41
C MET A 50 3.25 1.63 12.44
N GLN A 51 2.51 1.96 13.51
CA GLN A 51 2.10 1.01 14.53
C GLN A 51 1.31 -0.16 13.91
N GLN A 52 1.64 -1.39 14.32
CA GLN A 52 1.02 -2.59 13.78
C GLN A 52 -0.48 -2.63 14.06
N GLU A 53 -0.89 -2.17 15.24
CA GLU A 53 -2.29 -2.11 15.67
C GLU A 53 -3.12 -1.19 14.76
N LEU A 54 -2.53 -0.06 14.34
CA LEU A 54 -3.20 0.84 13.40
C LEU A 54 -3.25 0.24 11.99
N LEU A 55 -2.17 -0.38 11.53
CA LEU A 55 -2.13 -1.05 10.23
C LEU A 55 -3.22 -2.12 10.14
N ASP A 56 -3.32 -2.99 11.16
CA ASP A 56 -4.31 -4.05 11.24
C ASP A 56 -5.73 -3.49 11.31
N LYS A 57 -5.95 -2.46 12.15
CA LYS A 57 -7.25 -1.79 12.24
C LYS A 57 -7.72 -1.26 10.87
N HIS A 58 -6.84 -0.59 10.12
CA HIS A 58 -7.21 -0.02 8.82
C HIS A 58 -7.45 -1.08 7.74
N TYR A 59 -6.62 -2.13 7.72
CA TYR A 59 -6.77 -3.22 6.75
C TYR A 59 -8.02 -4.08 7.04
N LEU A 60 -8.15 -4.56 8.28
CA LEU A 60 -9.24 -5.45 8.69
C LEU A 60 -10.60 -4.74 8.68
N ARG A 61 -10.65 -3.41 8.80
CA ARG A 61 -11.89 -2.65 8.61
C ARG A 61 -12.54 -2.90 7.24
N LYS A 62 -11.73 -3.07 6.18
CA LYS A 62 -12.23 -3.26 4.81
C LYS A 62 -12.21 -4.71 4.35
N HIS A 63 -11.33 -5.54 4.92
CA HIS A 63 -11.04 -6.89 4.42
C HIS A 63 -11.19 -7.99 5.47
N GLY A 64 -11.55 -7.65 6.72
CA GLY A 64 -11.79 -8.59 7.79
C GLY A 64 -13.19 -9.20 7.76
N ALA A 65 -13.43 -10.19 8.63
CA ALA A 65 -14.72 -10.89 8.71
C ALA A 65 -15.92 -9.97 9.02
N ASN A 66 -15.67 -8.84 9.70
CA ASN A 66 -16.67 -7.84 10.06
C ASN A 66 -16.48 -6.52 9.27
N ALA A 67 -16.04 -6.62 8.01
CA ALA A 67 -15.80 -5.43 7.19
C ALA A 67 -17.07 -4.59 6.99
N TYR A 68 -16.91 -3.27 7.01
CA TYR A 68 -17.99 -2.29 6.81
C TYR A 68 -17.52 -1.08 5.99
#